data_AF-A0A356GSL4-F1
#
_entry.id   AF-A0A356GSL4-F1
#
_cell.length_a   1.000
_cell.length_b   1.000
_cell.length_c   1.000
_cell.angle_alpha   90.00
_cell.angle_beta   90.00
_cell.angle_gamma   90.00
#
_symmetry.space_group_name_H-M   'P 1'
#
loop_
_entity.id
_entity.type
_entity.pdbx_description
1 polymer ?
#
loop_
_entity_poly.entity_id
_entity_poly.type
_entity_poly.pdbx_seq_one_letter_code
_entity_poly.pdbx_strand_id
1 'polypeptide(L)' 'MGGKGIGVYLVMGEYDYVTIGECPSDETQTAFALALSSQGNVKTTTLKAFTAKEIPTILDLLKKS' A
#
# COMPACT_ATOMS: atom_id res chain seq x y z
N MET A 1 -3.62 -15.05 -5.15
CA MET A 1 -2.87 -13.78 -4.99
C MET A 1 -2.14 -13.88 -3.66
N GLY A 2 -0.81 -13.93 -3.66
CA GLY A 2 -0.04 -14.00 -2.42
C GLY A 2 0.00 -12.65 -1.72
N GLY A 3 -0.19 -12.62 -0.40
CA GLY A 3 -0.16 -11.39 0.38
C GLY A 3 -0.69 -11.65 1.79
N LYS A 4 -0.27 -10.82 2.74
CA LYS A 4 -0.67 -10.91 4.15
C LYS A 4 -1.36 -9.61 4.57
N GLY A 5 -2.64 -9.69 4.93
CA GLY A 5 -3.34 -8.57 5.56
C GLY A 5 -2.82 -8.37 6.99
N ILE A 6 -2.38 -7.15 7.29
CA ILE A 6 -1.98 -6.72 8.64
C ILE A 6 -3.19 -6.16 9.40
N GLY A 7 -4.06 -5.41 8.71
CA GLY A 7 -5.25 -4.85 9.33
C GLY A 7 -6.19 -4.17 8.34
N VAL A 8 -7.46 -4.07 8.72
CA VAL A 8 -8.52 -3.38 8.00
C VAL A 8 -9.28 -2.52 9.00
N TYR A 9 -9.39 -1.24 8.72
CA TYR A 9 -10.00 -0.26 9.61
C TYR A 9 -11.03 0.56 8.85
N LEU A 10 -12.25 0.61 9.38
CA LEU A 10 -13.21 1.61 8.95
C LEU A 10 -12.78 2.96 9.52
N VAL A 11 -12.84 4.00 8.71
CA VAL A 11 -12.43 5.34 9.11
C VAL A 11 -13.51 6.35 8.75
N MET A 12 -13.54 7.48 9.46
CA MET A 12 -14.42 8.60 9.15
C MET A 12 -13.57 9.70 8.50
N GLY A 13 -13.97 10.17 7.32
CA GLY A 13 -13.23 11.18 6.57
C GLY A 13 -13.40 11.03 5.06
N GLU A 14 -12.32 11.27 4.31
CA GLU A 14 -12.30 11.20 2.84
C GLU A 14 -12.47 9.78 2.28
N TYR A 15 -12.10 8.77 3.05
CA TYR A 15 -12.13 7.35 2.66
C TYR A 15 -13.01 6.54 3.62
N ASP A 16 -13.63 5.47 3.12
CA ASP A 16 -14.48 4.59 3.93
C ASP A 16 -13.66 3.58 4.78
N TYR A 17 -12.47 3.22 4.31
CA TYR A 17 -11.60 2.29 5.02
C TYR A 17 -10.12 2.41 4.63
N VAL A 18 -9.25 1.94 5.50
CA VAL A 18 -7.81 1.79 5.29
C VAL A 18 -7.41 0.33 5.50
N THR A 19 -6.66 -0.23 4.56
CA THR A 19 -6.08 -1.58 4.66
C THR A 19 -4.57 -1.51 4.68
N ILE A 20 -3.96 -2.28 5.56
CA ILE A 20 -2.51 -2.44 5.64
C ILE A 20 -2.20 -3.90 5.32
N GLY A 21 -1.25 -4.14 4.43
CA GLY A 21 -0.85 -5.49 4.05
C GLY A 21 0.52 -5.53 3.40
N GLU A 22 1.09 -6.73 3.37
CA GLU A 22 2.35 -7.04 2.70
C GLU A 22 2.05 -7.84 1.43
N CYS A 23 2.69 -7.45 0.33
CA CYS A 23 2.68 -8.20 -0.92
C CYS A 23 4.12 -8.59 -1.29
N PRO A 24 4.31 -9.73 -1.99
CA PRO A 24 5.64 -10.18 -2.41
C PRO A 24 6.28 -9.28 -3.48
N SER A 25 5.48 -8.47 -4.18
CA SER A 25 5.96 -7.49 -5.17
C SER A 25 4.96 -6.36 -5.38
N ASP A 26 5.41 -5.26 -5.98
CA ASP A 26 4.56 -4.10 -6.30
C ASP A 26 3.50 -4.45 -7.36
N GLU A 27 3.82 -5.34 -8.30
CA GLU A 27 2.88 -5.86 -9.30
C GLU A 27 1.76 -6.67 -8.65
N THR A 28 2.10 -7.47 -7.63
CA THR A 28 1.10 -8.26 -6.89
C THR A 28 0.13 -7.36 -6.15
N GLN A 29 0.63 -6.30 -5.51
CA GLN A 29 -0.21 -5.29 -4.83
C GLN A 29 -1.07 -4.50 -5.84
N THR A 30 -0.51 -4.15 -6.98
CA THR A 30 -1.21 -3.41 -8.04
C THR A 30 -2.32 -4.25 -8.65
N ALA A 31 -2.05 -5.52 -8.96
CA ALA A 31 -3.06 -6.47 -9.44
C ALA A 31 -4.21 -6.61 -8.44
N PHE A 32 -3.91 -6.61 -7.13
CA PHE A 32 -4.93 -6.66 -6.08
C PHE A 32 -5.81 -5.42 -6.09
N ALA A 33 -5.22 -4.22 -6.13
CA ALA A 33 -5.95 -2.96 -6.18
C ALA A 33 -6.83 -2.85 -7.46
N LEU A 34 -6.32 -3.31 -8.60
CA LEU A 34 -7.08 -3.35 -9.86
C LEU A 34 -8.24 -4.34 -9.81
N ALA A 35 -8.03 -5.55 -9.27
CA ALA A 35 -9.09 -6.54 -9.12
C ALA A 35 -10.19 -6.09 -8.13
N LEU A 36 -9.81 -5.31 -7.11
CA LEU A 36 -10.77 -4.73 -6.17
C LEU A 36 -11.59 -3.62 -6.83
N SER A 37 -10.91 -2.66 -7.47
CA SER A 37 -11.58 -1.55 -8.16
C SER A 37 -12.40 -1.97 -9.38
N SER A 38 -12.04 -3.07 -10.06
CA SER A 38 -12.80 -3.60 -11.20
C SER A 38 -14.20 -4.09 -10.83
N GLN A 39 -14.50 -4.29 -9.54
CA GLN A 39 -15.85 -4.62 -9.08
C GLN A 39 -16.80 -3.42 -9.13
N GLY A 40 -16.27 -2.20 -9.36
CA GLY A 40 -17.07 -1.00 -9.63
C GLY A 40 -17.66 -0.31 -8.39
N ASN A 41 -17.43 -0.85 -7.19
CA ASN A 41 -17.97 -0.34 -5.94
C ASN A 41 -16.95 0.40 -5.06
N VAL A 42 -15.65 0.34 -5.40
CA VAL A 42 -14.59 0.98 -4.63
C VAL A 42 -13.59 1.67 -5.55
N LYS A 43 -13.16 2.87 -5.15
CA LYS A 43 -11.98 3.55 -5.70
C LYS A 43 -10.84 3.49 -4.69
N THR A 44 -9.69 2.94 -5.10
CA THR A 44 -8.54 2.73 -4.21
C THR A 44 -7.45 3.77 -4.45
N THR A 45 -6.88 4.32 -3.37
CA THR A 45 -5.59 5.01 -3.37
C THR A 45 -4.58 4.12 -2.66
N THR A 46 -3.57 3.63 -3.39
CA THR A 46 -2.56 2.70 -2.82
C THR A 46 -1.27 3.45 -2.54
N LEU A 47 -0.73 3.30 -1.33
CA LEU A 47 0.54 3.89 -0.92
C LEU A 47 1.55 2.78 -0.62
N LYS A 48 2.77 2.92 -1.11
CA LYS A 48 3.88 2.06 -0.69
C LYS A 48 4.38 2.52 0.67
N ALA A 49 4.28 1.65 1.66
CA ALA A 49 4.82 1.90 2.99
C ALA A 49 6.30 1.50 3.03
N PHE A 50 7.15 2.42 3.48
CA PHE A 50 8.52 2.12 3.87
C PHE A 50 8.59 1.98 5.38
N THR A 51 9.31 0.97 5.85
CA THR A 51 9.56 0.77 7.27
C THR A 51 10.51 1.83 7.80
N ALA A 52 10.46 2.08 9.11
CA ALA A 52 11.40 3.00 9.76
C ALA A 52 12.88 2.61 9.54
N LYS A 53 13.15 1.32 9.31
CA LYS A 53 14.50 0.79 9.03
C LYS A 53 14.99 1.15 7.62
N GLU A 54 14.10 1.41 6.67
CA GLU A 54 14.44 1.77 5.29
C GLU A 54 14.72 3.26 5.13
N ILE A 55 14.19 4.10 6.03
CA ILE A 55 14.34 5.56 5.97
C ILE A 55 15.82 5.99 5.89
N PRO A 56 16.77 5.48 6.70
CA PRO A 56 18.18 5.87 6.57
C PRO A 56 18.77 5.58 5.19
N THR A 57 18.45 4.41 4.62
CA THR A 57 18.91 4.04 3.27
C THR A 57 18.35 4.97 2.20
N ILE A 58 17.08 5.39 2.34
CA ILE A 58 16.46 6.37 1.43
C ILE A 58 17.16 7.73 1.54
N LEU A 59 17.48 8.17 2.76
CA LEU A 59 18.19 9.44 3.00
C LEU A 59 19.61 9.45 2.44
N ASP A 60 20.29 8.31 2.43
CA ASP A 60 21.65 8.21 1.86
C ASP A 60 21.68 8.46 0.34
N LEU A 61 20.58 8.24 -0.37
CA LEU A 61 20.46 8.57 -1.80
C LEU A 61 20.57 10.08 -2.07
N LEU A 62 20.18 10.93 -1.11
CA LEU A 62 20.24 12.38 -1.23
C LEU A 62 21.68 12.93 -1.10
N LYS A 63 22.57 12.18 -0.44
CA LYS A 63 23.97 12.61 -0.17
C LYS A 63 24.89 12.45 -1.38
N LYS A 64 24.42 11.84 -2.47
CA LYS A 64 25.18 11.63 -3.71
C LYS A 64 25.06 12.77 -4.73
N SER A 65 24.40 13.87 -4.37
CA SER A 65 24.31 15.11 -5.16
C SER A 65 25.33 16.15 -4.73
#